data_AF-A0A6J2CEI7-F1
#
_entry.id   AF-A0A6J2CEI7-F1
#
_cell.length_a   1.000
_cell.length_b   1.000
_cell.length_c   1.000
_cell.angle_alpha   90.00
_cell.angle_beta   90.00
_cell.angle_gamma   90.00
#
_symmetry.space_group_name_H-M   'P 1'
#
loop_
_entity.id
_entity.type
_entity.pdbx_description
1 polymer ?
#
loop_
_entity_poly.entity_id
_entity_poly.type
_entity_poly.pdbx_seq_one_letter_code
_entity_poly.pdbx_strand_id
1 'polypeptide(L)'
;MEQPRKAVVVTGFGPFGEHTVNASWIAVQELEKLGLGDSVDLHVYEIPVEYQTVQRLIPALWEKHSPQCCVEDGPESIDSIIDMDAVCKRVTTLGLDVSVTISQDAGRYLCDFTYYTSLYQSHGRSAFVHVPPLGKPYNADQLGRALRAIIEEMLDVLEQSEGKINCRHKH
;
A
#
# COMPACT_ATOMS: atom_id res chain seq x y z
N MET A 1 3.82 -23.99 -21.15
CA MET A 1 2.68 -23.17 -20.69
C MET A 1 3.30 -22.06 -19.87
N GLU A 2 3.12 -20.79 -20.27
CA GLU A 2 3.54 -19.65 -19.43
C GLU A 2 2.76 -19.69 -18.12
N GLN A 3 3.44 -19.43 -17.00
CA GLN A 3 2.76 -19.27 -15.73
C GLN A 3 1.90 -18.00 -15.79
N PRO A 4 0.69 -18.00 -15.20
CA PRO A 4 -0.15 -16.80 -15.18
C PRO A 4 0.58 -15.66 -14.45
N ARG A 5 0.57 -14.46 -15.05
CA ARG A 5 1.16 -13.26 -14.46
C ARG A 5 0.37 -12.86 -13.21
N LYS A 6 1.06 -12.34 -12.21
CA LYS A 6 0.44 -11.82 -10.99
C LYS A 6 -0.01 -10.39 -11.22
N ALA A 7 -1.29 -10.12 -11.02
CA ALA A 7 -1.79 -8.75 -11.04
C ALA A 7 -1.38 -8.03 -9.75
N VAL A 8 -0.77 -6.86 -9.88
CA VAL A 8 -0.43 -5.96 -8.77
C VAL A 8 -1.06 -4.60 -9.04
N VAL A 9 -1.89 -4.14 -8.11
CA VAL A 9 -2.51 -2.81 -8.18
C VAL A 9 -1.79 -1.90 -7.19
N VAL A 10 -1.32 -0.75 -7.66
CA VAL A 10 -0.66 0.26 -6.82
C VAL A 10 -1.35 1.59 -7.02
N THR A 11 -1.74 2.23 -5.93
CA THR A 11 -2.42 3.53 -5.98
C THR A 11 -1.57 4.61 -5.33
N GLY A 12 -1.64 5.81 -5.89
CA GLY A 12 -1.12 7.03 -5.28
C GLY A 12 -2.24 8.03 -5.09
N PHE A 13 -2.13 8.90 -4.10
CA PHE A 13 -3.10 9.98 -3.91
C PHE A 13 -2.76 11.17 -4.77
N GLY A 14 -3.77 11.81 -5.35
CA GLY A 14 -3.61 13.05 -6.09
C GLY A 14 -3.39 14.29 -5.21
N PRO A 15 -3.34 15.48 -5.84
CA PRO A 15 -3.22 16.78 -5.17
C PRO A 15 -4.27 17.00 -4.08
N PHE A 16 -3.92 17.77 -3.04
CA PHE A 16 -4.86 18.13 -1.98
C PHE A 16 -4.55 19.48 -1.33
N GLY A 17 -5.59 20.23 -0.98
CA GLY A 17 -5.44 21.54 -0.35
C GLY A 17 -4.61 22.48 -1.23
N GLU A 18 -3.50 22.99 -0.70
CA GLU A 18 -2.56 23.85 -1.43
C GLU A 18 -1.47 23.05 -2.17
N HIS A 19 -1.38 21.74 -1.93
CA HIS A 19 -0.40 20.86 -2.58
C HIS A 19 -0.90 20.48 -3.97
N THR A 20 -0.31 21.07 -4.99
CA THR A 20 -0.60 20.80 -6.41
C THR A 20 0.03 19.50 -6.92
N VAL A 21 0.90 18.88 -6.13
CA VAL A 21 1.56 17.61 -6.40
C VAL A 21 1.61 16.79 -5.11
N ASN A 22 1.36 15.49 -5.20
CA ASN A 22 1.43 14.57 -4.09
C ASN A 22 2.55 13.55 -4.31
N ALA A 23 3.43 13.40 -3.31
CA ALA A 23 4.61 12.54 -3.40
C ALA A 23 4.26 11.06 -3.62
N SER A 24 3.11 10.59 -3.12
CA SER A 24 2.66 9.20 -3.33
C SER A 24 2.38 8.93 -4.80
N TRP A 25 1.70 9.84 -5.49
CA TRP A 25 1.47 9.70 -6.93
C TRP A 25 2.78 9.76 -7.74
N ILE A 26 3.68 10.67 -7.39
CA ILE A 26 5.00 10.73 -8.05
C ILE A 26 5.78 9.42 -7.87
N ALA A 27 5.80 8.84 -6.67
CA ALA A 27 6.47 7.57 -6.42
C ALA A 27 5.88 6.42 -7.27
N VAL A 28 4.55 6.39 -7.43
CA VAL A 28 3.85 5.41 -8.27
C VAL A 28 4.17 5.61 -9.76
N GLN A 29 4.27 6.85 -10.23
CA GLN A 29 4.69 7.14 -11.60
C GLN A 29 6.14 6.70 -11.87
N GLU A 30 7.05 6.86 -10.91
CA GLU A 30 8.41 6.33 -11.05
C GLU A 30 8.44 4.79 -11.02
N LEU A 31 7.62 4.16 -10.17
CA LEU A 31 7.45 2.71 -10.17
C LEU A 31 6.96 2.19 -11.53
N GLU A 32 5.95 2.84 -12.13
CA GLU A 32 5.40 2.44 -13.43
C GLU A 32 6.46 2.42 -14.53
N LYS A 33 7.36 3.42 -14.53
CA LYS A 33 8.50 3.47 -15.47
C LYS A 33 9.50 2.33 -15.25
N LEU A 34 9.74 1.96 -13.99
CA LEU A 34 10.69 0.92 -13.61
C LEU A 34 10.15 -0.49 -13.89
N GLY A 35 8.84 -0.70 -13.73
CA GLY A 35 8.18 -2.00 -13.81
C GLY A 35 8.55 -2.97 -12.68
N LEU A 36 7.91 -4.14 -12.69
CA LEU A 36 8.10 -5.24 -11.71
C LEU A 36 8.51 -6.56 -12.37
N GLY A 37 9.08 -6.49 -13.57
CA GLY A 37 9.48 -7.66 -14.37
C GLY A 37 8.32 -8.35 -15.10
N ASP A 38 8.66 -9.38 -15.89
CA ASP A 38 7.74 -10.00 -16.85
C ASP A 38 6.67 -10.89 -16.20
N SER A 39 6.87 -11.32 -14.95
CA SER A 39 5.93 -12.16 -14.20
C SER A 39 4.79 -11.37 -13.55
N VAL A 40 4.86 -10.04 -13.57
CA VAL A 40 3.88 -9.15 -12.93
C VAL A 40 3.14 -8.32 -13.97
N ASP A 41 1.83 -8.21 -13.83
CA ASP A 41 0.99 -7.25 -14.53
C ASP A 41 0.70 -6.08 -13.58
N LEU A 42 1.39 -4.96 -13.77
CA LEU A 42 1.33 -3.79 -12.90
C LEU A 42 0.25 -2.83 -13.39
N HIS A 43 -0.73 -2.54 -12.53
CA HIS A 43 -1.76 -1.53 -12.77
C HIS A 43 -1.62 -0.40 -11.77
N VAL A 44 -1.51 0.84 -12.26
CA VAL A 44 -1.37 2.03 -11.40
C VAL A 44 -2.55 2.98 -11.54
N TYR A 45 -3.00 3.57 -10.43
CA TYR A 45 -4.10 4.53 -10.43
C TYR A 45 -3.87 5.70 -9.48
N GLU A 46 -4.25 6.91 -9.91
CA GLU A 46 -4.31 8.09 -9.06
C GLU A 46 -5.69 8.17 -8.40
N ILE A 47 -5.73 8.23 -7.06
CA ILE A 47 -6.96 8.42 -6.31
C ILE A 47 -7.15 9.92 -6.07
N PRO A 48 -8.23 10.55 -6.59
CA PRO A 48 -8.52 11.95 -6.33
C PRO A 48 -8.83 12.17 -4.85
N VAL A 49 -8.35 13.29 -4.31
CA VAL A 49 -8.43 13.57 -2.89
C VAL A 49 -9.28 14.80 -2.61
N GLU A 50 -10.43 14.59 -1.97
CA GLU A 50 -11.28 15.68 -1.47
C GLU A 50 -11.16 15.87 0.04
N TYR A 51 -9.93 16.09 0.55
CA TYR A 51 -9.71 16.26 2.00
C TYR A 51 -10.56 17.37 2.62
N GLN A 52 -10.78 18.50 1.92
CA GLN A 52 -11.52 19.62 2.52
C GLN A 52 -12.99 19.31 2.83
N THR A 53 -13.64 18.51 1.98
CA THR A 53 -15.03 18.07 2.19
C THR A 53 -15.06 16.99 3.25
N VAL A 54 -14.18 15.99 3.12
CA VAL A 54 -14.07 14.83 4.02
C VAL A 54 -13.73 15.27 5.45
N GLN A 55 -12.71 16.11 5.63
CA GLN A 55 -12.23 16.58 6.94
C GLN A 55 -13.29 17.39 7.70
N ARG A 56 -14.20 18.06 6.99
CA ARG A 56 -15.29 18.82 7.60
C ARG A 56 -16.50 17.95 7.92
N LEU A 57 -16.88 17.08 6.97
CA LEU A 57 -18.15 16.37 7.02
C LEU A 57 -18.06 15.08 7.84
N ILE A 58 -16.97 14.34 7.71
CA ILE A 58 -16.83 13.00 8.31
C ILE A 58 -16.84 13.03 9.84
N PRO A 59 -16.10 13.93 10.54
CA PRO A 59 -16.20 14.02 12.00
C PRO A 59 -17.63 14.27 12.48
N ALA A 60 -18.34 15.19 11.81
CA ALA A 60 -19.74 15.52 12.15
C ALA A 60 -20.69 14.34 11.90
N LEU A 61 -20.46 13.52 10.87
CA LEU A 61 -21.24 12.32 10.61
C LEU A 61 -20.93 11.20 11.63
N TRP A 62 -19.66 11.03 12.02
CA TRP A 62 -19.26 10.01 13.02
C TRP A 62 -19.80 10.32 14.41
N GLU A 63 -19.78 11.58 14.83
CA GLU A 63 -20.41 12.03 16.08
C GLU A 63 -21.92 11.80 16.05
N LYS A 64 -22.56 12.05 14.90
CA LYS A 64 -24.02 11.93 14.76
C LYS A 64 -24.52 10.49 14.65
N HIS A 65 -23.77 9.61 13.99
CA HIS A 65 -24.27 8.29 13.58
C HIS A 65 -23.52 7.10 14.21
N SER A 66 -22.32 7.32 14.74
CA SER A 66 -21.46 6.27 15.33
C SER A 66 -21.51 4.92 14.60
N PRO A 67 -21.26 4.88 13.28
CA PRO A 67 -21.30 3.63 12.52
C PRO A 67 -20.24 2.67 13.06
N GLN A 68 -20.61 1.39 13.23
CA GLN A 68 -19.72 0.37 13.79
C GLN A 68 -18.58 -0.02 12.84
N CYS A 69 -18.78 0.10 11.53
CA CYS A 69 -17.76 -0.18 10.52
C CYS A 69 -18.07 0.56 9.21
N CYS A 70 -17.06 0.81 8.39
CA CYS A 70 -17.20 1.43 7.08
C CYS A 70 -17.63 0.44 5.97
N VAL A 71 -17.62 -0.86 6.27
CA VAL A 71 -18.13 -1.95 5.42
C VAL A 71 -19.21 -2.70 6.20
N GLU A 72 -20.34 -2.96 5.57
CA GLU A 72 -21.44 -3.75 6.14
C GLU A 72 -20.93 -5.18 6.46
N ASP A 73 -21.16 -5.63 7.70
CA ASP A 73 -20.65 -6.90 8.24
C ASP A 73 -19.11 -7.07 8.19
N GLY A 74 -18.36 -5.99 7.97
CA GLY A 74 -16.90 -5.99 8.05
C GLY A 74 -16.40 -6.02 9.50
N PRO A 75 -15.28 -6.69 9.80
CA PRO A 75 -14.68 -6.68 11.13
C PRO A 75 -14.20 -5.27 11.51
N GLU A 76 -14.08 -4.96 12.80
CA GLU A 76 -13.62 -3.64 13.28
C GLU A 76 -12.19 -3.31 12.80
N SER A 77 -11.33 -4.33 12.69
CA SER A 77 -9.99 -4.24 12.13
C SER A 77 -9.67 -5.45 11.25
N ILE A 78 -8.78 -5.26 10.28
CA ILE A 78 -8.25 -6.33 9.43
C ILE A 78 -6.73 -6.20 9.44
N ASP A 79 -6.04 -7.27 9.76
CA ASP A 79 -4.58 -7.33 9.63
C ASP A 79 -4.20 -7.80 8.22
N SER A 80 -3.15 -7.19 7.67
CA SER A 80 -2.55 -7.70 6.43
C SER A 80 -1.98 -9.10 6.68
N ILE A 81 -2.16 -10.01 5.72
CA ILE A 81 -1.51 -11.32 5.76
C ILE A 81 -0.04 -11.24 5.33
N ILE A 82 0.40 -10.07 4.85
CA ILE A 82 1.77 -9.83 4.42
C ILE A 82 2.61 -9.50 5.66
N ASP A 83 3.64 -10.30 5.91
CA ASP A 83 4.59 -10.06 7.00
C ASP A 83 5.47 -8.84 6.68
N MET A 84 4.95 -7.66 7.00
CA MET A 84 5.61 -6.40 6.71
C MET A 84 6.91 -6.25 7.51
N ASP A 85 7.01 -6.81 8.71
CA ASP A 85 8.27 -6.87 9.46
C ASP A 85 9.36 -7.61 8.69
N ALA A 86 9.03 -8.74 8.07
CA ALA A 86 9.95 -9.46 7.19
C ALA A 86 10.30 -8.64 5.94
N VAL A 87 9.32 -8.05 5.27
CA VAL A 87 9.53 -7.17 4.11
C VAL A 87 10.49 -6.03 4.46
N CYS A 88 10.22 -5.29 5.54
CA CYS A 88 11.03 -4.16 5.97
C CYS A 88 12.49 -4.56 6.26
N LYS A 89 12.70 -5.71 6.92
CA LYS A 89 14.06 -6.24 7.16
C LYS A 89 14.80 -6.58 5.87
N ARG A 90 14.12 -7.21 4.91
CA ARG A 90 14.71 -7.58 3.62
C ARG A 90 15.06 -6.35 2.79
N VAL A 91 14.13 -5.41 2.65
CA VAL A 91 14.35 -4.15 1.94
C VAL A 91 15.51 -3.36 2.55
N THR A 92 15.61 -3.30 3.88
CA THR A 92 16.73 -2.64 4.56
C THR A 92 18.07 -3.30 4.23
N THR A 93 18.09 -4.62 4.03
CA THR A 93 19.30 -5.39 3.69
C THR A 93 19.74 -5.17 2.24
N LEU A 94 18.85 -4.71 1.35
CA LEU A 94 19.21 -4.37 -0.03
C LEU A 94 20.15 -3.15 -0.14
N GLY A 95 20.32 -2.38 0.95
CA GLY A 95 21.24 -1.25 0.98
C GLY A 95 20.81 -0.09 0.08
N LEU A 96 19.50 0.10 -0.09
CA LEU A 96 18.96 1.25 -0.82
C LEU A 96 19.29 2.55 -0.08
N ASP A 97 19.47 3.64 -0.82
CA ASP A 97 19.65 5.00 -0.27
C ASP A 97 18.35 5.59 0.32
N VAL A 98 17.47 4.73 0.85
CA VAL A 98 16.16 5.07 1.43
C VAL A 98 15.96 4.28 2.71
N SER A 99 15.57 4.96 3.79
CA SER A 99 15.18 4.34 5.04
C SER A 99 13.73 3.88 4.97
N VAL A 100 13.47 2.65 5.39
CA VAL A 100 12.12 2.06 5.45
C VAL A 100 11.87 1.60 6.88
N THR A 101 10.69 1.91 7.42
CA THR A 101 10.28 1.58 8.79
C THR A 101 8.83 1.13 8.83
N ILE A 102 8.49 0.27 9.79
CA ILE A 102 7.11 -0.15 10.04
C ILE A 102 6.33 0.96 10.76
N SER A 103 5.10 1.19 10.30
CA SER A 103 4.10 2.00 11.01
C SER A 103 2.96 1.09 11.47
N GLN A 104 2.45 1.34 12.67
CA GLN A 104 1.22 0.73 13.19
C GLN A 104 0.01 1.65 13.02
N ASP A 105 0.18 2.78 12.33
CA ASP A 105 -0.84 3.78 12.07
C ASP A 105 -0.85 4.10 10.56
N ALA A 106 -1.95 3.77 9.89
CA ALA A 106 -2.19 4.09 8.48
C ALA A 106 -2.67 5.54 8.29
N GLY A 107 -2.79 6.30 9.37
CA GLY A 107 -3.31 7.66 9.40
C GLY A 107 -4.79 7.66 9.75
N ARG A 108 -5.48 8.74 9.35
CA ARG A 108 -6.92 8.89 9.59
C ARG A 108 -7.65 9.18 8.29
N TYR A 109 -8.95 8.95 8.32
CA TYR A 109 -9.89 9.29 7.24
C TYR A 109 -9.57 8.53 5.95
N LEU A 110 -9.06 9.20 4.92
CA LEU A 110 -8.95 8.64 3.57
C LEU A 110 -7.88 7.55 3.48
N CYS A 111 -6.73 7.72 4.15
CA CYS A 111 -5.68 6.70 4.14
C CYS A 111 -6.15 5.41 4.80
N ASP A 112 -6.70 5.53 6.01
CA ASP A 112 -7.21 4.41 6.80
C ASP A 112 -8.41 3.72 6.13
N PHE A 113 -9.37 4.49 5.61
CA PHE A 113 -10.50 3.95 4.84
C PHE A 113 -10.05 3.24 3.56
N THR A 114 -9.12 3.84 2.81
CA THR A 114 -8.58 3.22 1.59
C THR A 114 -7.84 1.92 1.94
N TYR A 115 -7.07 1.91 3.03
CA TYR A 115 -6.34 0.72 3.45
C TYR A 115 -7.29 -0.38 3.92
N TYR A 116 -8.24 -0.06 4.82
CA TYR A 116 -9.24 -1.00 5.32
C TYR A 116 -10.06 -1.64 4.19
N THR A 117 -10.58 -0.82 3.27
CA THR A 117 -11.38 -1.33 2.14
C THR A 117 -10.55 -2.20 1.19
N SER A 118 -9.29 -1.85 0.98
CA SER A 118 -8.35 -2.66 0.20
C SER A 118 -8.07 -4.00 0.89
N LEU A 119 -7.83 -4.01 2.20
CA LEU A 119 -7.67 -5.22 3.00
C LEU A 119 -8.91 -6.12 2.92
N TYR A 120 -10.10 -5.55 3.07
CA TYR A 120 -11.35 -6.30 2.98
C TYR A 120 -11.53 -6.96 1.61
N GLN A 121 -11.40 -6.20 0.52
CA GLN A 121 -11.59 -6.74 -0.84
C GLN A 121 -10.49 -7.72 -1.27
N SER A 122 -9.25 -7.48 -0.85
CA SER A 122 -8.10 -8.32 -1.20
C SER A 122 -7.91 -9.53 -0.26
N HIS A 123 -8.81 -9.74 0.70
CA HIS A 123 -8.69 -10.79 1.73
C HIS A 123 -7.35 -10.70 2.48
N GLY A 124 -6.98 -9.48 2.88
CA GLY A 124 -5.77 -9.17 3.64
C GLY A 124 -4.48 -9.06 2.80
N ARG A 125 -4.54 -9.21 1.48
CA ARG A 125 -3.37 -9.10 0.57
C ARG A 125 -3.08 -7.66 0.15
N SER A 126 -3.14 -6.74 1.10
CA SER A 126 -2.87 -5.31 0.87
C SER A 126 -1.90 -4.80 1.93
N ALA A 127 -1.12 -3.79 1.56
CA ALA A 127 -0.30 -3.01 2.47
C ALA A 127 -0.48 -1.52 2.14
N PHE A 128 -0.21 -0.66 3.11
CA PHE A 128 -0.23 0.79 2.92
C PHE A 128 1.17 1.36 3.17
N VAL A 129 1.66 2.18 2.25
CA VAL A 129 3.02 2.75 2.31
C VAL A 129 2.94 4.26 2.35
N HIS A 130 3.37 4.85 3.46
CA HIS A 130 3.61 6.28 3.54
C HIS A 130 4.93 6.64 2.85
N VAL A 131 4.91 7.68 2.03
CA VAL A 131 6.13 8.26 1.45
C VAL A 131 6.35 9.67 2.00
N PRO A 132 7.61 10.09 2.23
CA PRO A 132 7.90 11.44 2.67
C PRO A 132 7.68 12.48 1.55
N PRO A 133 7.65 13.78 1.88
CA PRO A 133 7.57 14.85 0.88
C PRO A 133 8.68 14.77 -0.18
N LEU A 134 8.35 15.19 -1.41
CA LEU A 134 9.29 15.15 -2.51
C LEU A 134 10.47 16.10 -2.29
N GLY A 135 11.68 15.61 -2.57
CA GLY A 135 12.92 16.37 -2.50
C GLY A 135 13.53 16.48 -1.11
N LYS A 136 12.83 16.03 -0.05
CA LYS A 136 13.35 15.98 1.32
C LYS A 136 12.67 14.84 2.12
N PRO A 137 13.39 13.77 2.52
CA PRO A 137 14.81 13.52 2.30
C PRO A 137 15.15 12.87 0.95
N TYR A 138 14.15 12.44 0.17
CA TYR A 138 14.35 11.63 -1.04
C TYR A 138 13.78 12.30 -2.29
N ASN A 139 14.43 12.06 -3.44
CA ASN A 139 13.90 12.46 -4.75
C ASN A 139 12.91 11.41 -5.31
N ALA A 140 12.24 11.73 -6.42
CA ALA A 140 11.22 10.87 -7.04
C ALA A 140 11.76 9.46 -7.35
N ASP A 141 12.93 9.41 -7.96
CA ASP A 141 13.59 8.19 -8.43
C ASP A 141 13.99 7.28 -7.26
N GLN A 142 14.46 7.84 -6.15
CA GLN A 142 14.67 7.10 -4.90
C GLN A 142 13.36 6.53 -4.34
N LEU A 143 12.27 7.30 -4.33
CA LEU A 143 10.97 6.82 -3.86
C LEU A 143 10.42 5.70 -4.74
N GLY A 144 10.53 5.82 -6.06
CA GLY A 144 10.11 4.78 -7.02
C GLY A 144 10.88 3.48 -6.83
N ARG A 145 12.21 3.54 -6.69
CA ARG A 145 13.03 2.36 -6.40
C ARG A 145 12.70 1.71 -5.07
N ALA A 146 12.49 2.50 -4.03
CA ALA A 146 12.11 1.98 -2.72
C ALA A 146 10.75 1.28 -2.78
N LEU A 147 9.76 1.90 -3.42
CA LEU A 147 8.43 1.32 -3.60
C LEU A 147 8.49 0.02 -4.41
N ARG A 148 9.29 -0.02 -5.47
CA ARG A 148 9.53 -1.23 -6.25
C ARG A 148 10.08 -2.36 -5.39
N ALA A 149 11.15 -2.10 -4.64
CA ALA A 149 11.79 -3.10 -3.79
C ALA A 149 10.84 -3.62 -2.70
N ILE A 150 10.02 -2.73 -2.12
CA ILE A 150 8.99 -3.12 -1.15
C ILE A 150 8.00 -4.11 -1.79
N ILE A 151 7.50 -3.82 -3.00
CA ILE A 151 6.54 -4.67 -3.67
C ILE A 151 7.16 -6.03 -4.07
N GLU A 152 8.38 -6.03 -4.61
CA GLU A 152 9.10 -7.26 -4.94
C GLU A 152 9.24 -8.16 -3.69
N GLU A 153 9.65 -7.60 -2.56
CA GLU A 153 9.78 -8.35 -1.30
C GLU A 153 8.42 -8.79 -0.71
N MET A 154 7.35 -7.99 -0.88
CA MET A 154 6.00 -8.41 -0.51
C MET A 154 5.56 -9.65 -1.29
N LEU A 155 5.83 -9.68 -2.60
CA LEU A 155 5.50 -10.82 -3.46
C LEU A 155 6.29 -12.07 -3.03
N ASP A 156 7.58 -11.93 -2.75
CA ASP A 156 8.43 -13.04 -2.30
C ASP A 156 7.99 -13.60 -0.94
N VAL A 157 7.63 -12.74 0.00
CA VAL A 157 7.10 -13.15 1.32
C VAL A 157 5.78 -13.91 1.17
N LEU A 158 4.88 -13.42 0.30
CA LEU A 158 3.62 -14.09 0.02
C LEU A 158 3.82 -15.48 -0.60
N GLU A 159 4.71 -15.62 -1.60
CA GLU A 159 5.02 -16.93 -2.21
C GLU A 159 5.55 -17.94 -1.19
N GLN A 160 6.45 -17.50 -0.30
CA GLN A 160 7.03 -18.37 0.72
C GLN A 160 5.99 -18.83 1.75
N SER A 161 4.98 -17.99 2.03
CA SER A 161 3.88 -18.34 2.91
C SER A 161 2.97 -19.41 2.28
N GLU A 162 2.63 -19.26 1.00
CA GLU A 162 1.79 -20.22 0.25
C GLU A 162 2.50 -21.56 0.04
N GLY A 163 3.80 -21.54 -0.25
CA GLY A 163 4.62 -22.75 -0.38
C GLY A 163 4.69 -23.57 0.92
N LYS A 164 4.78 -22.93 2.09
CA LYS A 164 4.78 -23.60 3.40
C LYS A 164 3.43 -24.22 3.74
N ILE A 165 2.32 -23.57 3.37
CA ILE A 165 0.96 -24.10 3.58
C ILE A 165 0.74 -25.35 2.73
N ASN A 166 1.17 -25.34 1.46
CA ASN A 166 1.03 -26.48 0.56
C ASN A 166 1.88 -27.70 0.95
N CYS A 167 3.04 -27.50 1.59
CA CYS A 167 3.84 -28.61 2.13
C CYS A 167 3.22 -29.24 3.39
N ARG A 168 2.48 -28.48 4.21
CA ARG A 168 1.86 -28.98 5.46
C ARG A 168 0.61 -29.84 5.25
N HIS A 169 -0.04 -29.75 4.09
CA HIS A 169 -1.24 -30.56 3.76
C HIS A 169 -0.93 -31.87 3.02
N LYS A 170 0.36 -32.22 2.85
CA LYS A 170 0.82 -33.43 2.15
C LYS A 170 1.31 -34.55 3.07
N HIS A 171 0.98 -34.52 4.36
CA HIS A 171 1.35 -35.54 5.33
C HIS A 171 0.13 -36.12 6.04
#